data_AF-A0AAN9VZD3-F1
#
_entry.id   AF-A0AAN9VZD3-F1
#
_cell.length_a   1.000
_cell.length_b   1.000
_cell.length_c   1.000
_cell.angle_alpha   90.00
_cell.angle_beta   90.00
_cell.angle_gamma   90.00
#
_symmetry.space_group_name_H-M   'P 1'
#
loop_
_entity.id
_entity.type
_entity.pdbx_description
1 polymer ?
#
loop_
_entity_poly.entity_id
_entity_poly.type
_entity_poly.pdbx_seq_one_letter_code
_entity_poly.pdbx_strand_id
1 'polypeptide(L)'
;MKILLFFALGVAYAAAQTVCVPESQEELDYHVVLSAVEAFAINLYQEVRSEAAGNVVVSPLSSAMVLALTWIGANGRTAQQLGDVLHLPLSRERVATGFRMLMGSLPTASNRSDDDPLVQLANRLYIPNGYQLEEAFSQTAVEDFKSDVEKLDFADSDVARNTINQWVANNTDDLIQNLIPEGFLSAETRLVLVNALLFIGMWSQPFDESETESKPFHLSENEQVNVSMMHGSLRLDYSELPDFDATVLRLPYRGSNIESDMLILLPNAVDGLEALESNLGQVEIFNIQFQIRQVTADIPSFKVETTIDLKDGLQSLHVHDLFDNQADLSGISNEPLYVSGAVQKAYIEVNENGTVAAAATAVGVAPLSVPQPAEFNANHPFLFILRIEETIAFIGRVSDPSQ
;
A
#
# COMPACT_ATOMS: atom_id res chain seq x y z
N MET A 1 -13.57 81.52 5.75
CA MET A 1 -13.19 80.77 4.53
C MET A 1 -11.77 80.26 4.81
N LYS A 2 -11.45 78.98 5.09
CA LYS A 2 -12.07 77.68 4.80
C LYS A 2 -11.96 76.75 6.03
N ILE A 3 -12.92 75.85 6.10
CA ILE A 3 -13.01 74.64 6.92
C ILE A 3 -11.98 73.62 6.42
N LEU A 4 -11.35 72.86 7.32
CA LEU A 4 -10.90 71.50 7.02
C LEU A 4 -10.91 70.64 8.29
N LEU A 5 -11.93 69.78 8.36
CA LEU A 5 -11.99 68.61 9.23
C LEU A 5 -10.90 67.60 8.77
N PHE A 6 -10.16 67.03 9.72
CA PHE A 6 -9.47 65.76 9.51
C PHE A 6 -10.17 64.69 10.36
N PHE A 7 -10.88 63.80 9.68
CA PHE A 7 -11.32 62.51 10.21
C PHE A 7 -10.11 61.59 10.33
N ALA A 8 -9.76 61.18 11.55
CA ALA A 8 -8.89 60.04 11.77
C ALA A 8 -9.77 58.78 11.71
N LEU A 9 -9.75 58.08 10.57
CA LEU A 9 -10.28 56.72 10.47
C LEU A 9 -9.39 55.78 11.29
N GLY A 10 -9.99 55.02 12.19
CA GLY A 10 -9.34 53.92 12.87
C GLY A 10 -9.01 52.78 11.92
N VAL A 11 -7.84 52.17 12.12
CA VAL A 11 -7.55 50.83 11.63
C VAL A 11 -7.47 49.96 12.87
N ALA A 12 -8.57 49.24 13.15
CA ALA A 12 -8.56 48.16 14.12
C ALA A 12 -7.78 46.99 13.50
N TYR A 13 -6.65 46.65 14.11
CA TYR A 13 -5.87 45.47 13.75
C TYR A 13 -6.61 44.25 14.29
N ALA A 14 -7.43 43.61 13.44
CA ALA A 14 -7.99 42.31 13.77
C ALA A 14 -6.89 41.26 13.54
N ALA A 15 -6.24 40.83 14.61
CA ALA A 15 -5.44 39.61 14.57
C ALA A 15 -6.40 38.45 14.27
N ALA A 16 -6.28 37.86 13.08
CA ALA A 16 -6.92 36.60 12.77
C ALA A 16 -6.29 35.54 13.68
N GLN A 17 -6.93 35.26 14.81
CA GLN A 17 -6.68 34.04 15.55
C GLN A 17 -7.18 32.91 14.66
N THR A 18 -6.27 32.09 14.16
CA THR A 18 -6.59 30.80 13.57
C THR A 18 -7.38 30.04 14.62
N VAL A 19 -8.70 29.96 14.44
CA VAL A 19 -9.56 29.15 15.29
C VAL A 19 -9.19 27.71 14.94
N CYS A 20 -8.44 27.05 15.82
CA CYS A 20 -8.28 25.60 15.80
C CYS A 20 -9.69 25.01 15.96
N VAL A 21 -10.27 24.50 14.88
CA VAL A 21 -11.47 23.68 14.97
C VAL A 21 -11.04 22.40 15.68
N PRO A 22 -11.70 21.97 16.77
CA PRO A 22 -11.37 20.71 17.40
C PRO A 22 -11.67 19.58 16.42
N GLU A 23 -10.64 18.78 16.15
CA GLU A 23 -10.69 17.56 15.36
C GLU A 23 -11.81 16.64 15.88
N SER A 24 -12.60 16.06 14.97
CA SER A 24 -13.69 15.17 15.39
C SER A 24 -13.15 13.86 15.95
N GLN A 25 -13.93 13.14 16.77
CA GLN A 25 -13.49 11.84 17.30
C GLN A 25 -13.21 10.82 16.19
N GLU A 26 -14.00 10.86 15.10
CA GLU A 26 -13.81 9.97 13.95
C GLU A 26 -12.49 10.28 13.22
N GLU A 27 -12.14 11.56 13.08
CA GLU A 27 -10.90 12.03 12.47
C GLU A 27 -9.67 11.61 13.31
N LEU A 28 -9.76 11.72 14.64
CA LEU A 28 -8.75 11.16 15.55
C LEU A 28 -8.61 9.64 15.40
N ASP A 29 -9.74 8.92 15.27
CA ASP A 29 -9.73 7.46 15.08
C ASP A 29 -9.09 7.07 13.75
N TYR A 30 -9.32 7.86 12.70
CA TYR A 30 -8.69 7.70 11.39
C TYR A 30 -7.16 7.86 11.46
N HIS A 31 -6.63 8.95 12.04
CA HIS A 31 -5.18 9.15 12.14
C HIS A 31 -4.47 8.12 13.03
N VAL A 32 -5.15 7.62 14.07
CA VAL A 32 -4.62 6.52 14.88
C VAL A 32 -4.53 5.22 14.07
N VAL A 33 -5.55 4.91 13.25
CA VAL A 33 -5.51 3.74 12.36
C VAL A 33 -4.42 3.91 11.30
N LEU A 34 -4.25 5.10 10.71
CA LEU A 34 -3.17 5.36 9.75
C LEU A 34 -1.79 5.07 10.34
N SER A 35 -1.52 5.60 11.55
CA SER A 35 -0.25 5.37 12.26
C SER A 35 -0.02 3.88 12.55
N ALA A 36 -1.08 3.16 12.93
CA ALA A 36 -1.03 1.73 13.20
C ALA A 36 -0.73 0.92 11.92
N VAL A 37 -1.39 1.26 10.80
CA VAL A 37 -1.18 0.65 9.49
C VAL A 37 0.24 0.92 8.97
N GLU A 38 0.79 2.12 9.17
CA GLU A 38 2.17 2.43 8.83
C GLU A 38 3.17 1.58 9.62
N ALA A 39 3.02 1.49 10.94
CA ALA A 39 3.89 0.67 11.78
C ALA A 39 3.81 -0.83 11.40
N PHE A 40 2.60 -1.31 11.11
CA PHE A 40 2.39 -2.66 10.59
C PHE A 40 3.04 -2.85 9.21
N ALA A 41 2.99 -1.84 8.34
CA ALA A 41 3.57 -1.90 7.01
C ALA A 41 5.07 -2.14 7.00
N ILE A 42 5.78 -1.43 7.88
CA ILE A 42 7.22 -1.64 8.05
C ILE A 42 7.49 -3.05 8.59
N ASN A 43 6.79 -3.48 9.65
CA ASN A 43 7.00 -4.81 10.24
C ASN A 43 6.73 -5.94 9.24
N LEU A 44 5.62 -5.88 8.52
CA LEU A 44 5.27 -6.90 7.53
C LEU A 44 6.32 -6.96 6.40
N TYR A 45 6.78 -5.81 5.90
CA TYR A 45 7.82 -5.78 4.88
C TYR A 45 9.13 -6.39 5.37
N GLN A 46 9.55 -6.08 6.60
CA GLN A 46 10.78 -6.61 7.21
C GLN A 46 10.75 -8.15 7.27
N GLU A 47 9.62 -8.73 7.66
CA GLU A 47 9.48 -10.19 7.71
C GLU A 47 9.48 -10.80 6.31
N VAL A 48 8.67 -10.30 5.39
CA VAL A 48 8.58 -10.86 4.04
C VAL A 48 9.91 -10.79 3.30
N ARG A 49 10.65 -9.68 3.43
CA ARG A 49 11.95 -9.54 2.75
C ARG A 49 13.00 -10.51 3.27
N SER A 50 12.87 -10.99 4.51
CA SER A 50 13.83 -11.92 5.13
C SER A 50 13.72 -13.33 4.55
N GLU A 51 12.56 -13.68 4.01
CA GLU A 51 12.26 -14.98 3.42
C GLU A 51 12.36 -14.98 1.89
N ALA A 52 12.22 -13.81 1.26
CA ALA A 52 12.17 -13.69 -0.19
C ALA A 52 13.54 -13.36 -0.81
N ALA A 53 13.85 -14.02 -1.93
CA ALA A 53 15.01 -13.71 -2.76
C ALA A 53 14.58 -12.88 -3.98
N GLY A 54 15.37 -11.87 -4.34
CA GLY A 54 15.11 -11.03 -5.52
C GLY A 54 14.00 -9.99 -5.29
N ASN A 55 13.19 -9.74 -6.32
CA ASN A 55 12.10 -8.77 -6.28
C ASN A 55 11.03 -9.17 -5.28
N VAL A 56 10.50 -8.20 -4.55
CA VAL A 56 9.44 -8.40 -3.55
C VAL A 56 8.47 -7.25 -3.64
N VAL A 57 7.18 -7.53 -3.56
CA VAL A 57 6.14 -6.53 -3.33
C VAL A 57 5.14 -7.06 -2.32
N VAL A 58 4.73 -6.19 -1.40
CA VAL A 58 3.72 -6.47 -0.38
C VAL A 58 2.68 -5.36 -0.44
N SER A 59 1.43 -5.66 -0.12
CA SER A 59 0.43 -4.63 0.16
C SER A 59 0.05 -4.61 1.65
N PRO A 60 0.77 -3.87 2.49
CA PRO A 60 0.45 -3.84 3.90
C PRO A 60 -0.92 -3.27 4.21
N LEU A 61 -1.37 -2.28 3.45
CA LEU A 61 -2.72 -1.73 3.56
C LEU A 61 -3.78 -2.83 3.43
N SER A 62 -3.66 -3.65 2.38
CA SER A 62 -4.60 -4.74 2.13
C SER A 62 -4.52 -5.77 3.26
N SER A 63 -3.32 -6.19 3.66
CA SER A 63 -3.13 -7.13 4.79
C SER A 63 -3.71 -6.60 6.10
N ALA A 64 -3.49 -5.32 6.41
CA ALA A 64 -4.01 -4.68 7.60
C ALA A 64 -5.55 -4.71 7.62
N MET A 65 -6.21 -4.45 6.49
CA MET A 65 -7.66 -4.49 6.40
C MET A 65 -8.25 -5.88 6.70
N VAL A 66 -7.72 -6.94 6.07
CA VAL A 66 -8.25 -8.30 6.28
C VAL A 66 -7.95 -8.83 7.70
N LEU A 67 -6.80 -8.46 8.25
CA LEU A 67 -6.40 -8.85 9.61
C LEU A 67 -7.16 -8.04 10.67
N ALA A 68 -7.41 -6.76 10.44
CA ALA A 68 -8.24 -5.95 11.33
C ALA A 68 -9.69 -6.43 11.34
N LEU A 69 -10.24 -6.81 10.19
CA LEU A 69 -11.54 -7.47 10.13
C LEU A 69 -11.54 -8.78 10.94
N THR A 70 -10.49 -9.59 10.80
CA THR A 70 -10.34 -10.82 11.60
C THR A 70 -10.24 -10.52 13.11
N TRP A 71 -9.52 -9.45 13.48
CA TRP A 71 -9.37 -9.00 14.86
C TRP A 71 -10.68 -8.54 15.50
N ILE A 72 -11.59 -7.90 14.73
CA ILE A 72 -12.94 -7.52 15.21
C ILE A 72 -13.71 -8.77 15.70
N GLY A 73 -13.56 -9.90 15.01
CA GLY A 73 -14.19 -11.17 15.35
C GLY A 73 -13.39 -12.05 16.33
N ALA A 74 -12.17 -11.65 16.68
CA ALA A 74 -11.31 -12.38 17.60
C ALA A 74 -11.55 -11.96 19.06
N ASN A 75 -11.34 -12.87 19.99
CA ASN A 75 -11.42 -12.67 21.44
C ASN A 75 -10.17 -13.22 22.15
N GLY A 76 -10.11 -13.02 23.48
CA GLY A 76 -9.06 -13.58 24.33
C GLY A 76 -7.64 -13.25 23.86
N ARG A 77 -6.75 -14.25 23.89
CA ARG A 77 -5.34 -14.12 23.48
C ARG A 77 -5.19 -13.92 21.96
N THR A 78 -6.10 -14.48 21.16
CA THR A 78 -6.09 -14.30 19.70
C THR A 78 -6.27 -12.83 19.33
N ALA A 79 -7.23 -12.15 19.97
CA ALA A 79 -7.42 -10.71 19.80
C ALA A 79 -6.22 -9.90 20.29
N GLN A 80 -5.59 -10.30 21.40
CA GLN A 80 -4.41 -9.63 21.92
C GLN A 80 -3.24 -9.72 20.93
N GLN A 81 -2.88 -10.93 20.48
CA GLN A 81 -1.77 -11.15 19.54
C GLN A 81 -1.98 -10.37 18.22
N LEU A 82 -3.18 -10.43 17.65
CA LEU A 82 -3.51 -9.69 16.43
C LEU A 82 -3.47 -8.17 16.65
N GLY A 83 -4.02 -7.68 17.76
CA GLY A 83 -4.04 -6.26 18.08
C GLY A 83 -2.64 -5.69 18.29
N ASP A 84 -1.75 -6.45 18.95
CA ASP A 84 -0.35 -6.07 19.17
C ASP A 84 0.41 -5.95 17.85
N VAL A 85 0.24 -6.91 16.92
CA VAL A 85 0.92 -6.88 15.61
C VAL A 85 0.40 -5.78 14.69
N LEU A 86 -0.91 -5.53 14.70
CA LEU A 86 -1.54 -4.46 13.93
C LEU A 86 -1.38 -3.09 14.60
N HIS A 87 -0.70 -3.01 15.76
CA HIS A 87 -0.50 -1.79 16.55
C HIS A 87 -1.81 -1.06 16.89
N LEU A 88 -2.91 -1.79 17.13
CA LEU A 88 -4.23 -1.20 17.36
C LEU A 88 -4.41 -0.77 18.83
N PRO A 89 -4.47 0.53 19.16
CA PRO A 89 -4.47 0.98 20.55
C PRO A 89 -5.89 1.30 21.08
N LEU A 90 -6.93 1.05 20.27
CA LEU A 90 -8.30 1.54 20.50
C LEU A 90 -9.31 0.42 20.80
N SER A 91 -10.52 0.80 21.21
CA SER A 91 -11.65 -0.14 21.27
C SER A 91 -12.07 -0.59 19.87
N ARG A 92 -12.77 -1.73 19.77
CA ARG A 92 -13.19 -2.31 18.49
C ARG A 92 -14.02 -1.34 17.63
N GLU A 93 -14.91 -0.59 18.25
CA GLU A 93 -15.80 0.37 17.55
C GLU A 93 -15.00 1.51 16.92
N ARG A 94 -13.98 2.00 17.63
CA ARG A 94 -13.11 3.08 17.15
C ARG A 94 -12.18 2.59 16.05
N VAL A 95 -11.64 1.37 16.18
CA VAL A 95 -10.87 0.72 15.10
C VAL A 95 -11.74 0.55 13.85
N ALA A 96 -12.94 0.00 13.98
CA ALA A 96 -13.87 -0.16 12.86
C ALA A 96 -14.20 1.19 12.20
N THR A 97 -14.42 2.24 13.01
CA THR A 97 -14.65 3.61 12.51
C THR A 97 -13.45 4.15 11.74
N GLY A 98 -12.23 4.00 12.26
CA GLY A 98 -11.01 4.44 11.57
C GLY A 98 -10.76 3.69 10.26
N PHE A 99 -10.94 2.37 10.24
CA PHE A 99 -10.85 1.58 8.99
C PHE A 99 -11.94 1.94 7.98
N ARG A 100 -13.17 2.20 8.44
CA ARG A 100 -14.25 2.69 7.59
C ARG A 100 -13.89 4.01 6.90
N MET A 101 -13.30 4.95 7.65
CA MET A 101 -12.81 6.21 7.08
C MET A 101 -11.66 5.97 6.09
N LEU A 102 -10.72 5.10 6.44
CA LEU A 102 -9.62 4.72 5.56
C LEU A 102 -10.10 4.13 4.24
N MET A 103 -11.07 3.22 4.21
CA MET A 103 -11.58 2.77 2.90
C MET A 103 -12.43 3.81 2.20
N GLY A 104 -13.08 4.69 2.95
CA GLY A 104 -13.81 5.83 2.40
C GLY A 104 -12.90 6.83 1.68
N SER A 105 -11.63 6.94 2.09
CA SER A 105 -10.63 7.81 1.46
C SER A 105 -9.95 7.18 0.24
N LEU A 106 -10.00 5.84 0.08
CA LEU A 106 -9.39 5.20 -1.09
C LEU A 106 -10.18 5.49 -2.38
N PRO A 107 -9.50 5.72 -3.52
CA PRO A 107 -10.15 6.05 -4.77
C PRO A 107 -10.67 4.80 -5.49
N THR A 108 -11.81 4.31 -5.02
CA THR A 108 -12.52 3.18 -5.66
C THR A 108 -13.32 3.64 -6.87
N ALA A 109 -13.80 2.70 -7.68
CA ALA A 109 -14.69 2.99 -8.81
C ALA A 109 -15.96 3.78 -8.42
N SER A 110 -16.35 3.80 -7.14
CA SER A 110 -17.57 4.46 -6.67
C SER A 110 -17.39 5.92 -6.27
N ASN A 111 -16.17 6.36 -5.96
CA ASN A 111 -15.88 7.68 -5.37
C ASN A 111 -14.73 8.44 -6.06
N ARG A 112 -14.02 7.83 -7.03
CA ARG A 112 -12.95 8.48 -7.77
C ARG A 112 -13.46 9.37 -8.91
N SER A 113 -12.69 10.39 -9.27
CA SER A 113 -12.83 11.10 -10.55
C SER A 113 -12.11 10.33 -11.66
N ASP A 114 -12.38 10.67 -12.93
CA ASP A 114 -11.74 10.01 -14.08
C ASP A 114 -10.21 10.14 -14.06
N ASP A 115 -9.68 11.25 -13.54
CA ASP A 115 -8.25 11.54 -13.43
C ASP A 115 -7.60 10.99 -12.14
N ASP A 116 -8.39 10.58 -11.14
CA ASP A 116 -7.88 10.00 -9.89
C ASP A 116 -7.43 8.54 -10.13
N PRO A 117 -6.50 7.98 -9.35
CA PRO A 117 -6.14 6.57 -9.45
C PRO A 117 -7.35 5.67 -9.18
N LEU A 118 -7.29 4.40 -9.58
CA LEU A 118 -8.25 3.38 -9.23
C LEU A 118 -7.62 2.39 -8.27
N VAL A 119 -8.28 2.19 -7.14
CA VAL A 119 -8.02 1.11 -6.19
C VAL A 119 -9.15 0.10 -6.25
N GLN A 120 -8.81 -1.17 -6.46
CA GLN A 120 -9.71 -2.30 -6.30
C GLN A 120 -9.19 -3.19 -5.16
N LEU A 121 -10.05 -3.40 -4.17
CA LEU A 121 -9.78 -4.25 -3.01
C LEU A 121 -10.56 -5.56 -3.17
N ALA A 122 -9.85 -6.67 -3.08
CA ALA A 122 -10.41 -8.02 -3.04
C ALA A 122 -10.08 -8.66 -1.69
N ASN A 123 -10.82 -8.21 -0.66
CA ASN A 123 -10.77 -8.75 0.69
C ASN A 123 -12.00 -9.62 0.95
N ARG A 124 -11.79 -10.87 1.36
CA ARG A 124 -12.89 -11.78 1.72
C ARG A 124 -12.44 -12.84 2.71
N LEU A 125 -13.34 -13.16 3.64
CA LEU A 125 -13.20 -14.30 4.53
C LEU A 125 -14.03 -15.46 3.97
N TYR A 126 -13.48 -16.66 3.99
CA TYR A 126 -14.18 -17.87 3.58
C TYR A 126 -14.27 -18.87 4.73
N ILE A 127 -15.50 -19.30 5.07
CA ILE A 127 -15.77 -20.26 6.15
C ILE A 127 -16.51 -21.50 5.60
N PRO A 128 -16.52 -22.64 6.32
CA PRO A 128 -17.24 -23.82 5.90
C PRO A 128 -18.76 -23.60 5.80
N ASN A 129 -19.38 -24.30 4.87
CA ASN A 129 -20.82 -24.45 4.82
C ASN A 129 -21.36 -25.03 6.14
N GLY A 130 -22.54 -24.56 6.54
CA GLY A 130 -23.21 -24.99 7.77
C GLY A 130 -22.81 -24.23 9.03
N TYR A 131 -21.74 -23.44 9.01
CA TYR A 131 -21.34 -22.60 10.12
C TYR A 131 -22.24 -21.37 10.22
N GLN A 132 -22.67 -21.01 11.43
CA GLN A 132 -23.48 -19.84 11.68
C GLN A 132 -22.59 -18.63 11.94
N LEU A 133 -22.79 -17.57 11.15
CA LEU A 133 -22.12 -16.30 11.34
C LEU A 133 -22.83 -15.48 12.40
N GLU A 134 -22.03 -14.78 13.22
CA GLU A 134 -22.52 -13.77 14.12
C GLU A 134 -23.01 -12.55 13.33
N GLU A 135 -24.28 -12.18 13.53
CA GLU A 135 -24.94 -11.13 12.74
C GLU A 135 -24.25 -9.77 12.89
N ALA A 136 -23.82 -9.44 14.11
CA ALA A 136 -23.08 -8.21 14.40
C ALA A 136 -21.74 -8.16 13.63
N PHE A 137 -21.05 -9.29 13.51
CA PHE A 137 -19.79 -9.37 12.76
C PHE A 137 -20.03 -9.18 11.26
N SER A 138 -21.03 -9.87 10.71
CA SER A 138 -21.39 -9.69 9.30
C SER A 138 -21.78 -8.25 8.99
N GLN A 139 -22.48 -7.58 9.89
CA GLN A 139 -22.83 -6.17 9.73
C GLN A 139 -21.58 -5.29 9.69
N THR A 140 -20.67 -5.42 10.65
CA THR A 140 -19.39 -4.68 10.66
C THR A 140 -18.54 -4.97 9.42
N ALA A 141 -18.46 -6.22 8.97
CA ALA A 141 -17.72 -6.59 7.76
C ALA A 141 -18.20 -5.81 6.52
N VAL A 142 -19.52 -5.70 6.35
CA VAL A 142 -20.14 -5.03 5.20
C VAL A 142 -20.10 -3.51 5.35
N GLU A 143 -20.49 -3.00 6.51
CA GLU A 143 -20.65 -1.55 6.73
C GLU A 143 -19.30 -0.85 6.88
N ASP A 144 -18.43 -1.40 7.72
CA ASP A 144 -17.19 -0.75 8.16
C ASP A 144 -15.95 -1.27 7.45
N PHE A 145 -15.98 -2.45 6.81
CA PHE A 145 -14.85 -3.05 6.08
C PHE A 145 -15.08 -3.24 4.57
N LYS A 146 -16.29 -2.91 4.07
CA LYS A 146 -16.70 -3.13 2.66
C LYS A 146 -16.34 -4.53 2.14
N SER A 147 -16.34 -5.50 3.04
CA SER A 147 -15.92 -6.88 2.82
C SER A 147 -17.11 -7.79 3.08
N ASP A 148 -17.00 -9.05 2.65
CA ASP A 148 -18.01 -10.07 2.89
C ASP A 148 -17.37 -11.33 3.49
N VAL A 149 -18.22 -12.19 4.05
CA VAL A 149 -17.86 -13.51 4.53
C VAL A 149 -18.66 -14.54 3.75
N GLU A 150 -17.96 -15.31 2.91
CA GLU A 150 -18.58 -16.31 2.06
C GLU A 150 -18.46 -17.71 2.66
N LYS A 151 -19.52 -18.51 2.49
CA LYS A 151 -19.52 -19.92 2.92
C LYS A 151 -19.18 -20.80 1.73
N LEU A 152 -18.22 -21.70 1.90
CA LEU A 152 -17.80 -22.65 0.87
C LEU A 152 -17.80 -24.08 1.40
N ASP A 153 -17.98 -25.03 0.48
CA ASP A 153 -17.76 -26.44 0.78
C ASP A 153 -16.28 -26.79 0.58
N PHE A 154 -15.53 -26.82 1.68
CA PHE A 154 -14.11 -27.22 1.63
C PHE A 154 -13.91 -28.73 1.49
N ALA A 155 -14.96 -29.57 1.59
CA ALA A 155 -14.83 -30.99 1.30
C ALA A 155 -14.51 -31.25 -0.18
N ASP A 156 -14.95 -30.36 -1.06
CA ASP A 156 -14.50 -30.27 -2.46
C ASP A 156 -13.48 -29.13 -2.61
N SER A 157 -12.24 -29.39 -2.18
CA SER A 157 -11.17 -28.40 -2.12
C SER A 157 -10.84 -27.77 -3.47
N ASP A 158 -10.98 -28.51 -4.58
CA ASP A 158 -10.72 -27.99 -5.92
C ASP A 158 -11.80 -27.02 -6.39
N VAL A 159 -13.07 -27.33 -6.12
CA VAL A 159 -14.18 -26.41 -6.40
C VAL A 159 -14.08 -25.16 -5.53
N ALA A 160 -13.76 -25.30 -4.24
CA ALA A 160 -13.53 -24.16 -3.36
C ALA A 160 -12.36 -23.28 -3.86
N ARG A 161 -11.23 -23.90 -4.22
CA ARG A 161 -10.05 -23.21 -4.76
C ARG A 161 -10.38 -22.43 -6.03
N ASN A 162 -11.06 -23.06 -6.99
CA ASN A 162 -11.45 -22.42 -8.24
C ASN A 162 -12.45 -21.26 -8.02
N THR A 163 -13.37 -21.42 -7.06
CA THR A 163 -14.33 -20.37 -6.70
C THR A 163 -13.63 -19.13 -6.15
N ILE A 164 -12.67 -19.33 -5.23
CA ILE A 164 -11.86 -18.24 -4.67
C ILE A 164 -11.03 -17.57 -5.77
N ASN A 165 -10.31 -18.36 -6.58
CA ASN A 165 -9.46 -17.82 -7.65
C ASN A 165 -10.26 -17.04 -8.71
N GLN A 166 -11.44 -17.51 -9.08
CA GLN A 166 -12.31 -16.80 -10.02
C GLN A 166 -12.83 -15.50 -9.42
N TRP A 167 -13.19 -15.50 -8.13
CA TRP A 167 -13.60 -14.28 -7.45
C TRP A 167 -12.48 -13.24 -7.42
N VAL A 168 -11.26 -13.64 -7.07
CA VAL A 168 -10.10 -12.75 -7.06
C VAL A 168 -9.83 -12.19 -8.46
N ALA A 169 -9.79 -13.04 -9.49
CA ALA A 169 -9.55 -12.61 -10.87
C ALA A 169 -10.60 -11.59 -11.34
N ASN A 170 -11.89 -11.83 -11.05
CA ASN A 170 -12.98 -10.92 -11.40
C ASN A 170 -12.88 -9.55 -10.68
N ASN A 171 -12.34 -9.51 -9.46
CA ASN A 171 -12.19 -8.27 -8.69
C ASN A 171 -10.85 -7.57 -8.91
N THR A 172 -10.01 -8.09 -9.81
CA THR A 172 -8.67 -7.57 -10.11
C THR A 172 -8.41 -7.50 -11.61
N ASP A 173 -9.48 -7.41 -12.41
CA ASP A 173 -9.43 -7.32 -13.88
C ASP A 173 -8.51 -8.39 -14.52
N ASP A 174 -8.57 -9.63 -14.01
CA ASP A 174 -7.77 -10.79 -14.41
C ASP A 174 -6.24 -10.63 -14.23
N LEU A 175 -5.77 -9.59 -13.54
CA LEU A 175 -4.34 -9.38 -13.27
C LEU A 175 -3.84 -10.30 -12.15
N ILE A 176 -4.70 -10.63 -11.18
CA ILE A 176 -4.37 -11.54 -10.09
C ILE A 176 -5.12 -12.85 -10.30
N GLN A 177 -4.41 -13.83 -10.86
CA GLN A 177 -4.94 -15.18 -11.09
C GLN A 177 -4.24 -16.21 -10.21
N ASN A 178 -4.92 -17.32 -9.95
CA ASN A 178 -4.39 -18.48 -9.23
C ASN A 178 -3.79 -18.10 -7.86
N LEU A 179 -4.46 -17.21 -7.12
CA LEU A 179 -4.06 -16.79 -5.77
C LEU A 179 -3.87 -18.00 -4.84
N ILE A 180 -4.84 -18.90 -4.82
CA ILE A 180 -4.82 -20.11 -4.01
C ILE A 180 -4.18 -21.24 -4.83
N PRO A 181 -2.98 -21.71 -4.44
CA PRO A 181 -2.31 -22.79 -5.15
C PRO A 181 -2.98 -24.13 -4.90
N GLU A 182 -2.67 -25.11 -5.75
CA GLU A 182 -3.11 -26.49 -5.57
C GLU A 182 -2.59 -27.05 -4.23
N GLY A 183 -3.43 -27.81 -3.52
CA GLY A 183 -3.08 -28.38 -2.21
C GLY A 183 -3.13 -27.41 -1.02
N PHE A 184 -3.41 -26.12 -1.23
CA PHE A 184 -3.54 -25.13 -0.15
C PHE A 184 -4.80 -25.36 0.71
N LEU A 185 -5.89 -25.79 0.09
CA LEU A 185 -7.15 -26.09 0.76
C LEU A 185 -7.31 -27.59 1.01
N SER A 186 -8.02 -27.93 2.07
CA SER A 186 -8.37 -29.31 2.41
C SER A 186 -9.76 -29.37 3.04
N ALA A 187 -10.31 -30.57 3.22
CA ALA A 187 -11.56 -30.78 3.98
C ALA A 187 -11.46 -30.29 5.44
N GLU A 188 -10.24 -30.13 5.97
CA GLU A 188 -10.00 -29.62 7.32
C GLU A 188 -9.86 -28.09 7.36
N THR A 189 -9.99 -27.39 6.24
CA THR A 189 -10.01 -25.92 6.20
C THR A 189 -11.20 -25.38 6.99
N ARG A 190 -10.93 -24.39 7.85
CA ARG A 190 -11.91 -23.75 8.75
C ARG A 190 -12.07 -22.25 8.51
N LEU A 191 -11.03 -21.56 8.09
CA LEU A 191 -11.11 -20.16 7.69
C LEU A 191 -9.98 -19.85 6.71
N VAL A 192 -10.31 -19.20 5.60
CA VAL A 192 -9.33 -18.68 4.64
C VAL A 192 -9.46 -17.16 4.57
N LEU A 193 -8.35 -16.47 4.76
CA LEU A 193 -8.25 -15.03 4.56
C LEU A 193 -7.69 -14.79 3.15
N VAL A 194 -8.48 -14.14 2.30
CA VAL A 194 -8.12 -13.81 0.92
C VAL A 194 -7.92 -12.33 0.80
N ASN A 195 -6.76 -11.96 0.25
CA ASN A 195 -6.33 -10.58 0.16
C ASN A 195 -5.66 -10.28 -1.19
N ALA A 196 -6.21 -9.32 -1.91
CA ALA A 196 -5.61 -8.78 -3.12
C ALA A 196 -5.95 -7.29 -3.24
N LEU A 197 -4.96 -6.51 -3.69
CA LEU A 197 -5.10 -5.08 -3.98
C LEU A 197 -4.59 -4.86 -5.40
N LEU A 198 -5.40 -4.18 -6.21
CA LEU A 198 -4.99 -3.63 -7.49
C LEU A 198 -4.98 -2.11 -7.41
N PHE A 199 -3.88 -1.51 -7.83
CA PHE A 199 -3.76 -0.07 -8.03
C PHE A 199 -3.46 0.23 -9.49
N ILE A 200 -4.23 1.17 -10.04
CA ILE A 200 -4.08 1.71 -11.39
C ILE A 200 -3.96 3.23 -11.26
N GLY A 201 -2.83 3.80 -11.62
CA GLY A 201 -2.59 5.24 -11.55
C GLY A 201 -1.70 5.70 -12.69
N MET A 202 -2.01 6.85 -13.29
CA MET A 202 -1.19 7.46 -14.33
C MET A 202 -0.22 8.46 -13.73
N TRP A 203 1.01 8.56 -14.23
CA TRP A 203 1.93 9.61 -13.79
C TRP A 203 1.36 11.00 -14.10
N SER A 204 1.54 11.93 -13.17
CA SER A 204 1.25 13.35 -13.41
C SER A 204 2.10 13.90 -14.56
N GLN A 205 3.38 13.49 -14.60
CA GLN A 205 4.31 13.72 -15.72
C GLN A 205 4.81 12.36 -16.24
N PRO A 206 4.24 11.82 -17.33
CA PRO A 206 4.68 10.54 -17.90
C PRO A 206 6.06 10.66 -18.57
N PHE A 207 6.71 9.52 -18.74
CA PHE A 207 7.92 9.38 -19.55
C PHE A 207 7.55 9.28 -21.03
N ASP A 208 8.42 9.74 -21.92
CA ASP A 208 8.23 9.56 -23.36
C ASP A 208 8.73 8.16 -23.75
N GLU A 209 7.82 7.30 -24.18
CA GLU A 209 8.14 5.93 -24.63
C GLU A 209 9.22 5.89 -25.72
N SER A 210 9.38 6.97 -26.50
CA SER A 210 10.42 7.06 -27.53
C SER A 210 11.83 7.32 -26.98
N GLU A 211 11.94 7.76 -25.72
CA GLU A 211 13.19 7.97 -24.98
C GLU A 211 13.56 6.74 -24.13
N THR A 212 12.68 5.74 -24.03
CA THR A 212 12.97 4.47 -23.37
C THR A 212 13.99 3.67 -24.18
N GLU A 213 15.11 3.31 -23.54
CA GLU A 213 16.20 2.60 -24.18
C GLU A 213 16.63 1.37 -23.38
N SER A 214 17.25 0.40 -24.06
CA SER A 214 17.90 -0.71 -23.39
C SER A 214 19.20 -0.24 -22.74
N LYS A 215 19.25 -0.21 -21.40
CA LYS A 215 20.42 0.24 -20.61
C LYS A 215 20.82 -0.81 -19.56
N PRO A 216 22.09 -0.84 -19.13
CA PRO A 216 22.54 -1.78 -18.11
C PRO A 216 21.94 -1.44 -16.73
N PHE A 217 21.54 -2.49 -16.02
CA PHE A 217 21.16 -2.51 -14.62
C PHE A 217 22.09 -3.47 -13.88
N HIS A 218 22.67 -3.02 -12.79
CA HIS A 218 23.60 -3.77 -11.94
C HIS A 218 22.80 -4.63 -10.97
N LEU A 219 22.84 -5.96 -11.13
CA LEU A 219 22.32 -6.89 -10.13
C LEU A 219 23.24 -6.97 -8.89
N SER A 220 24.53 -6.74 -9.12
CA SER A 220 25.58 -6.60 -8.12
C SER A 220 26.75 -5.81 -8.69
N GLU A 221 27.82 -5.59 -7.92
CA GLU A 221 29.04 -4.94 -8.43
C GLU A 221 29.63 -5.62 -9.68
N ASN A 222 29.42 -6.93 -9.85
CA ASN A 222 30.05 -7.74 -10.90
C ASN A 222 29.07 -8.29 -11.94
N GLU A 223 27.77 -8.08 -11.77
CA GLU A 223 26.73 -8.65 -12.62
C GLU A 223 25.78 -7.57 -13.11
N GLN A 224 25.49 -7.59 -14.41
CA GLN A 224 24.60 -6.63 -15.06
C GLN A 224 23.69 -7.33 -16.06
N VAL A 225 22.48 -6.80 -16.19
CA VAL A 225 21.50 -7.18 -17.21
C VAL A 225 21.06 -5.93 -17.96
N ASN A 226 20.63 -6.06 -19.21
CA ASN A 226 20.04 -4.93 -19.94
C ASN A 226 18.53 -4.92 -19.68
N VAL A 227 18.01 -3.76 -19.29
CA VAL A 227 16.60 -3.54 -18.98
C VAL A 227 16.04 -2.42 -19.83
N SER A 228 14.73 -2.37 -19.97
CA SER A 228 14.04 -1.22 -20.57
C SER A 228 14.06 -0.07 -19.57
N MET A 229 14.89 0.93 -19.83
CA MET A 229 15.14 2.07 -18.95
C MET A 229 14.37 3.28 -19.47
N MET A 230 13.32 3.67 -18.76
CA MET A 230 12.57 4.88 -19.03
C MET A 230 13.47 6.08 -18.75
N HIS A 231 13.43 7.08 -19.63
CA HIS A 231 14.28 8.26 -19.53
C HIS A 231 13.47 9.54 -19.64
N GLY A 232 13.79 10.55 -18.83
CA GLY A 232 13.14 11.86 -18.94
C GLY A 232 13.80 12.95 -18.13
N SER A 233 13.64 14.20 -18.58
CA SER A 233 14.02 15.39 -17.82
C SER A 233 12.76 16.07 -17.26
N LEU A 234 12.46 15.82 -15.99
CA LEU A 234 11.18 16.15 -15.35
C LEU A 234 11.40 17.11 -14.17
N ARG A 235 10.36 17.87 -13.80
CA ARG A 235 10.38 18.65 -12.54
C ARG A 235 9.73 17.83 -11.46
N LEU A 236 10.54 17.24 -10.58
CA LEU A 236 10.11 16.27 -9.59
C LEU A 236 10.56 16.68 -8.19
N ASP A 237 9.84 16.16 -7.21
CA ASP A 237 10.21 16.21 -5.80
C ASP A 237 11.39 15.25 -5.57
N TYR A 238 12.51 15.82 -5.14
CA TYR A 238 13.78 15.13 -4.95
C TYR A 238 14.33 15.43 -3.55
N SER A 239 14.90 14.43 -2.89
CA SER A 239 15.59 14.62 -1.62
C SER A 239 16.77 13.67 -1.48
N GLU A 240 17.83 14.12 -0.82
CA GLU A 240 18.93 13.26 -0.35
C GLU A 240 18.60 12.82 1.07
N LEU A 241 18.93 11.57 1.41
CA LEU A 241 18.77 10.97 2.73
C LEU A 241 20.16 10.60 3.28
N PRO A 242 20.97 11.57 3.77
CA PRO A 242 22.35 11.31 4.17
C PRO A 242 22.49 10.28 5.29
N ASP A 243 21.53 10.25 6.21
CA ASP A 243 21.52 9.29 7.34
C ASP A 243 21.32 7.84 6.88
N PHE A 244 20.85 7.63 5.64
CA PHE A 244 20.55 6.34 5.04
C PHE A 244 21.41 6.04 3.80
N ASP A 245 22.36 6.91 3.47
CA ASP A 245 23.18 6.84 2.25
C ASP A 245 22.34 6.57 0.99
N ALA A 246 21.23 7.31 0.85
CA ALA A 246 20.27 7.11 -0.22
C ALA A 246 19.77 8.45 -0.79
N THR A 247 19.17 8.37 -1.97
CA THR A 247 18.46 9.45 -2.64
C THR A 247 17.02 9.00 -2.87
N VAL A 248 16.05 9.89 -2.68
CA VAL A 248 14.63 9.60 -2.90
C VAL A 248 14.03 10.52 -3.97
N LEU A 249 13.32 9.91 -4.91
CA LEU A 249 12.54 10.59 -5.93
C LEU A 249 11.06 10.29 -5.70
N ARG A 250 10.22 11.33 -5.72
CA ARG A 250 8.76 11.19 -5.64
C ARG A 250 8.15 11.39 -7.04
N LEU A 251 7.43 10.37 -7.49
CA LEU A 251 6.70 10.32 -8.74
C LEU A 251 5.20 10.45 -8.45
N PRO A 252 4.61 11.66 -8.57
CA PRO A 252 3.19 11.86 -8.30
C PRO A 252 2.33 11.23 -9.41
N TYR A 253 1.23 10.59 -9.02
CA TYR A 253 0.18 10.21 -9.96
C TYR A 253 -0.74 11.40 -10.28
N ARG A 254 -1.55 11.26 -11.33
CA ARG A 254 -2.69 12.13 -11.59
C ARG A 254 -3.73 11.92 -10.51
N GLY A 255 -4.39 13.01 -10.15
CA GLY A 255 -5.47 13.05 -9.18
C GLY A 255 -5.80 14.49 -8.85
N SER A 256 -7.09 14.80 -8.73
CA SER A 256 -7.56 16.12 -8.32
C SER A 256 -7.96 16.17 -6.84
N ASN A 257 -8.37 15.03 -6.29
CA ASN A 257 -8.88 14.97 -4.92
C ASN A 257 -8.11 14.00 -4.03
N ILE A 258 -7.30 13.13 -4.62
CA ILE A 258 -6.59 12.07 -3.92
C ILE A 258 -5.10 12.22 -4.14
N GLU A 259 -4.36 12.44 -3.06
CA GLU A 259 -2.91 12.51 -3.11
C GLU A 259 -2.35 11.09 -3.23
N SER A 260 -1.56 10.84 -4.26
CA SER A 260 -0.90 9.54 -4.41
C SER A 260 0.41 9.70 -5.17
N ASP A 261 1.39 8.91 -4.77
CA ASP A 261 2.71 8.94 -5.39
C ASP A 261 3.46 7.62 -5.17
N MET A 262 4.45 7.41 -6.02
CA MET A 262 5.48 6.40 -5.81
C MET A 262 6.76 7.09 -5.36
N LEU A 263 7.29 6.68 -4.21
CA LEU A 263 8.65 6.99 -3.79
C LEU A 263 9.57 5.91 -4.32
N ILE A 264 10.68 6.31 -4.94
CA ILE A 264 11.81 5.42 -5.25
C ILE A 264 12.97 5.85 -4.38
N LEU A 265 13.37 4.99 -3.43
CA LEU A 265 14.52 5.19 -2.57
C LEU A 265 15.68 4.37 -3.15
N LEU A 266 16.66 5.08 -3.70
CA LEU A 266 17.83 4.53 -4.35
C LEU A 266 19.03 4.70 -3.41
N PRO A 267 19.61 3.61 -2.87
CA PRO A 267 20.90 3.67 -2.18
C PRO A 267 21.97 4.31 -3.08
N ASN A 268 22.96 4.99 -2.52
CA ASN A 268 24.04 5.57 -3.33
C ASN A 268 25.05 4.49 -3.79
N ALA A 269 25.16 3.40 -3.02
CA ALA A 269 25.98 2.23 -3.35
C ALA A 269 25.15 1.12 -4.01
N VAL A 270 25.75 0.42 -4.99
CA VAL A 270 25.09 -0.67 -5.73
C VAL A 270 24.58 -1.79 -4.82
N ASP A 271 25.30 -2.10 -3.74
CA ASP A 271 24.96 -3.12 -2.74
C ASP A 271 24.33 -2.52 -1.46
N GLY A 272 23.95 -1.24 -1.48
CA GLY A 272 23.45 -0.51 -0.32
C GLY A 272 22.01 -0.83 0.10
N LEU A 273 21.26 -1.57 -0.71
CA LEU A 273 19.83 -1.82 -0.47
C LEU A 273 19.57 -2.50 0.87
N GLU A 274 20.36 -3.52 1.24
CA GLU A 274 20.18 -4.25 2.49
C GLU A 274 20.31 -3.33 3.72
N ALA A 275 21.24 -2.37 3.68
CA ALA A 275 21.43 -1.40 4.75
C ALA A 275 20.28 -0.39 4.83
N LEU A 276 19.77 0.08 3.68
CA LEU A 276 18.59 0.95 3.62
C LEU A 276 17.36 0.23 4.18
N GLU A 277 17.14 -0.99 3.74
CA GLU A 277 16.04 -1.87 4.17
C GLU A 277 16.10 -2.13 5.68
N SER A 278 17.27 -2.44 6.22
CA SER A 278 17.48 -2.66 7.66
C SER A 278 17.16 -1.44 8.52
N ASN A 279 17.33 -0.23 7.97
CA ASN A 279 17.06 1.03 8.68
C ASN A 279 15.72 1.66 8.28
N LEU A 280 14.90 0.99 7.48
CA LEU A 280 13.66 1.56 6.94
C LEU A 280 12.71 2.08 8.03
N GLY A 281 12.61 1.41 9.18
CA GLY A 281 11.77 1.85 10.29
C GLY A 281 12.21 3.16 10.96
N GLN A 282 13.38 3.70 10.60
CA GLN A 282 13.85 5.02 11.03
C GLN A 282 13.58 6.09 9.95
N VAL A 283 13.17 5.69 8.74
CA VAL A 283 12.81 6.62 7.67
C VAL A 283 11.41 7.15 7.94
N GLU A 284 11.30 8.44 8.23
CA GLU A 284 10.02 9.12 8.40
C GLU A 284 9.36 9.36 7.03
N ILE A 285 8.79 8.30 6.43
CA ILE A 285 8.33 8.24 5.03
C ILE A 285 7.39 9.40 4.65
N PHE A 286 6.50 9.79 5.56
CA PHE A 286 5.55 10.88 5.33
C PHE A 286 6.12 12.29 5.59
N ASN A 287 7.27 12.39 6.27
CA ASN A 287 7.86 13.67 6.67
C ASN A 287 9.14 14.00 5.90
N ILE A 288 9.46 13.25 4.84
CA ILE A 288 10.59 13.53 3.95
C ILE A 288 10.45 14.95 3.39
N GLN A 289 11.48 15.76 3.61
CA GLN A 289 11.52 17.14 3.11
C GLN A 289 12.01 17.14 1.67
N PHE A 290 11.09 17.32 0.72
CA PHE A 290 11.41 17.36 -0.70
C PHE A 290 11.75 18.77 -1.19
N GLN A 291 12.59 18.83 -2.21
CA GLN A 291 12.80 20.02 -3.02
C GLN A 291 12.43 19.73 -4.46
N ILE A 292 11.62 20.61 -5.06
CA ILE A 292 11.32 20.52 -6.49
C ILE A 292 12.58 20.88 -7.29
N ARG A 293 13.12 19.92 -8.05
CA ARG A 293 14.29 20.11 -8.91
C ARG A 293 13.99 19.67 -10.34
N GLN A 294 14.77 20.20 -11.29
CA GLN A 294 14.86 19.57 -12.60
C GLN A 294 15.72 18.32 -12.43
N VAL A 295 15.15 17.15 -12.72
CA VAL A 295 15.79 15.84 -12.55
C VAL A 295 15.87 15.17 -13.91
N THR A 296 17.06 14.71 -14.31
CA THR A 296 17.23 13.72 -15.37
C THR A 296 17.11 12.35 -14.71
N ALA A 297 15.99 11.67 -14.95
CA ALA A 297 15.65 10.41 -14.32
C ALA A 297 15.78 9.25 -15.32
N ASP A 298 16.49 8.21 -14.90
CA ASP A 298 16.55 6.90 -15.53
C ASP A 298 15.97 5.88 -14.56
N ILE A 299 14.81 5.31 -14.89
CA ILE A 299 14.09 4.34 -14.04
C ILE A 299 13.67 3.15 -14.91
N PRO A 300 13.96 1.91 -14.50
CA PRO A 300 13.55 0.76 -15.29
C PRO A 300 12.02 0.65 -15.27
N SER A 301 11.42 0.28 -16.41
CA SER A 301 10.08 -0.32 -16.35
C SER A 301 10.22 -1.70 -15.71
N PHE A 302 9.30 -2.07 -14.81
CA PHE A 302 9.39 -3.34 -14.11
C PHE A 302 8.00 -3.90 -13.78
N LYS A 303 7.97 -5.20 -13.55
CA LYS A 303 6.82 -5.92 -13.04
C LYS A 303 7.26 -6.77 -11.86
N VAL A 304 6.56 -6.67 -10.74
CA VAL A 304 6.82 -7.49 -9.57
C VAL A 304 5.51 -8.11 -9.12
N GLU A 305 5.56 -9.43 -8.93
CA GLU A 305 4.46 -10.23 -8.43
C GLU A 305 4.97 -11.06 -7.27
N THR A 306 4.29 -11.02 -6.13
CA THR A 306 4.65 -11.82 -4.97
C THR A 306 3.39 -12.44 -4.38
N THR A 307 3.45 -13.75 -4.15
CA THR A 307 2.44 -14.49 -3.38
C THR A 307 3.04 -14.79 -2.02
N ILE A 308 2.38 -14.35 -0.96
CA ILE A 308 2.85 -14.41 0.42
C ILE A 308 1.83 -15.23 1.20
N ASP A 309 2.30 -16.29 1.88
CA ASP A 309 1.54 -16.88 2.97
C ASP A 309 1.74 -16.00 4.20
N LEU A 310 0.73 -15.20 4.52
CA LEU A 310 0.75 -14.32 5.69
C LEU A 310 0.87 -15.11 6.99
N LYS A 311 0.58 -16.41 6.98
CA LYS A 311 0.70 -17.26 8.18
C LYS A 311 2.12 -17.26 8.74
N ASP A 312 3.12 -17.52 7.90
CA ASP A 312 4.50 -17.67 8.36
C ASP A 312 5.03 -16.33 8.92
N GLY A 313 4.79 -15.23 8.18
CA GLY A 313 5.13 -13.88 8.65
C GLY A 313 4.41 -13.48 9.95
N LEU A 314 3.11 -13.77 10.07
CA LEU A 314 2.35 -13.46 11.30
C LEU A 314 2.80 -14.32 12.49
N GLN A 315 3.19 -15.57 12.25
CA GLN A 315 3.76 -16.42 13.30
C GLN A 315 5.13 -15.91 13.76
N SER A 316 5.98 -15.41 12.85
CA SER A 316 7.23 -14.72 13.21
C SER A 316 6.97 -13.47 14.05
N LEU A 317 5.85 -12.78 13.80
CA LEU A 317 5.35 -11.65 14.59
C LEU A 317 4.53 -12.07 15.83
N HIS A 318 4.67 -13.30 16.31
CA HIS A 318 4.05 -13.82 17.54
C HIS A 318 2.52 -14.02 17.52
N VAL A 319 1.90 -14.07 16.33
CA VAL A 319 0.49 -14.47 16.17
C VAL A 319 0.45 -15.98 15.95
N HIS A 320 0.23 -16.75 17.02
CA HIS A 320 0.21 -18.21 16.96
C HIS A 320 -1.20 -18.78 17.14
N ASP A 321 -1.97 -18.27 18.11
CA ASP A 321 -3.28 -18.82 18.50
C ASP A 321 -4.25 -18.77 17.31
N LEU A 322 -4.13 -17.76 16.43
CA LEU A 322 -4.98 -17.58 15.26
C LEU A 322 -4.99 -18.79 14.31
N PHE A 323 -3.88 -19.55 14.26
CA PHE A 323 -3.64 -20.59 13.26
C PHE A 323 -3.82 -22.01 13.80
N ASP A 324 -4.33 -22.17 15.03
CA ASP A 324 -4.57 -23.47 15.64
C ASP A 324 -5.88 -23.50 16.45
N ASN A 325 -6.15 -24.64 17.10
CA ASN A 325 -7.39 -24.84 17.87
C ASN A 325 -7.51 -23.97 19.14
N GLN A 326 -6.51 -23.16 19.49
CA GLN A 326 -6.58 -22.15 20.55
C GLN A 326 -7.20 -20.84 20.05
N ALA A 327 -7.43 -20.70 18.74
CA ALA A 327 -8.07 -19.53 18.15
C ALA A 327 -9.43 -19.27 18.79
N ASP A 328 -9.57 -18.08 19.38
CA ASP A 328 -10.85 -17.59 19.86
C ASP A 328 -11.42 -16.62 18.81
N LEU A 329 -12.08 -17.19 17.80
CA LEU A 329 -12.79 -16.47 16.74
C LEU A 329 -14.32 -16.53 16.96
N SER A 330 -14.73 -16.62 18.24
CA SER A 330 -16.14 -16.71 18.65
C SER A 330 -16.97 -15.48 18.27
N GLY A 331 -16.33 -14.36 17.96
CA GLY A 331 -17.01 -13.18 17.42
C GLY A 331 -17.39 -13.32 15.94
N ILE A 332 -16.82 -14.28 15.20
CA ILE A 332 -17.17 -14.56 13.79
C ILE A 332 -18.29 -15.61 13.73
N SER A 333 -18.17 -16.67 14.53
CA SER A 333 -19.05 -17.84 14.51
C SER A 333 -19.04 -18.53 15.87
N ASN A 334 -20.17 -19.12 16.27
CA ASN A 334 -20.23 -19.92 17.50
C ASN A 334 -19.50 -21.27 17.35
N GLU A 335 -19.33 -21.71 16.13
CA GLU A 335 -18.57 -22.90 15.79
C GLU A 335 -17.05 -22.60 15.85
N PRO A 336 -16.23 -23.55 16.34
CA PRO A 336 -14.78 -23.34 16.42
C PRO A 336 -14.16 -23.06 15.05
N LEU A 337 -13.48 -21.92 14.95
CA LEU A 337 -12.76 -21.46 13.76
C LEU A 337 -11.29 -21.22 14.12
N TYR A 338 -10.41 -21.49 13.15
CA TYR A 338 -9.02 -21.05 13.14
C TYR A 338 -8.61 -20.76 11.70
N VAL A 339 -7.68 -19.84 11.49
CA VAL A 339 -7.17 -19.50 10.15
C VAL A 339 -6.35 -20.68 9.65
N SER A 340 -6.89 -21.37 8.66
CA SER A 340 -6.21 -22.50 8.00
C SER A 340 -5.19 -22.00 6.99
N GLY A 341 -5.45 -20.84 6.38
CA GLY A 341 -4.53 -20.18 5.48
C GLY A 341 -4.87 -18.71 5.28
N ALA A 342 -3.85 -17.88 5.11
CA ALA A 342 -4.00 -16.45 4.84
C ALA A 342 -3.05 -16.08 3.70
N VAL A 343 -3.59 -15.81 2.51
CA VAL A 343 -2.76 -15.57 1.33
C VAL A 343 -2.96 -14.14 0.86
N GLN A 344 -1.84 -13.46 0.64
CA GLN A 344 -1.80 -12.22 -0.12
C GLN A 344 -1.11 -12.46 -1.45
N LYS A 345 -1.66 -11.89 -2.52
CA LYS A 345 -0.91 -11.70 -3.76
C LYS A 345 -0.89 -10.23 -4.10
N ALA A 346 0.31 -9.70 -4.19
CA ALA A 346 0.57 -8.32 -4.56
C ALA A 346 1.18 -8.30 -5.96
N TYR A 347 0.70 -7.36 -6.78
CA TYR A 347 1.10 -7.17 -8.16
C TYR A 347 1.35 -5.68 -8.37
N ILE A 348 2.51 -5.34 -8.92
CA ILE A 348 2.81 -3.99 -9.36
C ILE A 348 3.50 -4.03 -10.72
N GLU A 349 3.09 -3.15 -11.62
CA GLU A 349 3.70 -2.98 -12.94
C GLU A 349 3.86 -1.49 -13.21
N VAL A 350 5.10 -1.08 -13.45
CA VAL A 350 5.51 0.31 -13.67
C VAL A 350 5.99 0.45 -15.10
N ASN A 351 5.44 1.44 -15.80
CA ASN A 351 5.78 1.80 -17.16
C ASN A 351 5.77 3.33 -17.36
N GLU A 352 5.97 3.78 -18.59
CA GLU A 352 6.12 5.19 -18.96
C GLU A 352 4.88 6.03 -18.65
N ASN A 353 3.71 5.39 -18.61
CA ASN A 353 2.43 6.06 -18.39
C ASN A 353 2.02 6.09 -16.92
N GLY A 354 2.46 5.12 -16.11
CA GLY A 354 2.00 4.99 -14.73
C GLY A 354 2.28 3.64 -14.09
N THR A 355 1.42 3.30 -13.13
CA THR A 355 1.25 1.96 -12.57
C THR A 355 -0.06 1.38 -13.08
N VAL A 356 0.04 0.32 -13.90
CA VAL A 356 -1.00 -0.31 -14.74
C VAL A 356 -1.99 0.66 -15.44
N ALA A 357 -1.63 1.17 -16.62
CA ALA A 357 -2.54 1.87 -17.55
C ALA A 357 -2.08 1.72 -19.02
N ALA A 358 -2.98 2.01 -19.98
CA ALA A 358 -2.73 2.00 -21.42
C ALA A 358 -3.01 3.37 -22.10
N ALA A 359 -1.95 3.92 -22.72
CA ALA A 359 -1.78 4.99 -23.72
C ALA A 359 -2.49 6.36 -23.57
N ALA A 360 -1.69 7.45 -23.50
CA ALA A 360 -1.74 8.60 -24.42
C ALA A 360 -0.60 9.62 -24.17
N THR A 361 0.00 10.09 -25.27
CA THR A 361 1.21 10.94 -25.35
C THR A 361 0.99 12.40 -24.96
N ALA A 362 1.96 13.02 -24.28
CA ALA A 362 2.04 14.47 -24.10
C ALA A 362 3.49 14.98 -24.27
N VAL A 363 3.70 16.01 -25.10
CA VAL A 363 5.01 16.64 -25.35
C VAL A 363 5.05 18.01 -24.66
N GLY A 364 6.07 18.23 -23.82
CA GLY A 364 6.36 19.52 -23.16
C GLY A 364 7.69 20.12 -23.63
N VAL A 365 7.75 21.46 -23.73
CA VAL A 365 8.95 22.21 -24.13
C VAL A 365 9.61 22.87 -22.92
N ALA A 366 10.91 22.67 -22.72
CA ALA A 366 11.68 23.25 -21.61
C ALA A 366 12.31 24.62 -21.94
N PRO A 367 12.39 25.57 -20.99
CA PRO A 367 13.09 26.85 -21.15
C PRO A 367 14.62 26.77 -20.91
N LEU A 368 15.36 27.71 -21.53
CA LEU A 368 16.83 27.77 -21.54
C LEU A 368 17.40 28.68 -20.44
N SER A 369 17.80 28.06 -19.33
CA SER A 369 18.88 28.43 -18.39
C SER A 369 18.52 27.87 -17.02
N VAL A 370 18.93 26.62 -16.79
CA VAL A 370 18.61 25.86 -15.58
C VAL A 370 19.94 25.55 -14.87
N PRO A 371 19.99 25.59 -13.52
CA PRO A 371 21.03 24.89 -12.77
C PRO A 371 21.26 23.49 -13.33
N GLN A 372 22.47 22.93 -13.19
CA GLN A 372 22.73 21.55 -13.63
C GLN A 372 21.63 20.63 -13.06
N PRO A 373 20.91 19.87 -13.92
CA PRO A 373 19.86 18.97 -13.46
C PRO A 373 20.42 18.00 -12.42
N ALA A 374 19.62 17.66 -11.41
CA ALA A 374 19.95 16.53 -10.57
C ALA A 374 19.85 15.25 -11.42
N GLU A 375 20.74 14.29 -11.18
CA GLU A 375 20.68 12.99 -11.85
C GLU A 375 20.07 11.98 -10.87
N PHE A 376 19.13 11.18 -11.34
CA PHE A 376 18.57 10.06 -10.60
C PHE A 376 18.59 8.84 -11.51
N ASN A 377 19.54 7.93 -11.28
CA ASN A 377 19.75 6.78 -12.14
C ASN A 377 19.54 5.49 -11.35
N ALA A 378 18.32 4.96 -11.39
CA ALA A 378 17.93 3.73 -10.71
C ALA A 378 18.40 2.48 -11.49
N ASN A 379 19.71 2.38 -11.71
CA ASN A 379 20.35 1.29 -12.44
C ASN A 379 20.91 0.18 -11.55
N HIS A 380 20.45 0.07 -10.31
CA HIS A 380 20.83 -0.97 -9.34
C HIS A 380 19.72 -1.12 -8.28
N PRO A 381 19.76 -2.11 -7.37
CA PRO A 381 18.64 -2.45 -6.53
C PRO A 381 18.13 -1.28 -5.69
N PHE A 382 16.82 -1.06 -5.72
CA PHE A 382 16.16 0.05 -5.03
C PHE A 382 14.88 -0.41 -4.33
N LEU A 383 14.46 0.39 -3.35
CA LEU A 383 13.17 0.25 -2.66
C LEU A 383 12.15 1.18 -3.33
N PHE A 384 10.91 0.73 -3.46
CA PHE A 384 9.79 1.59 -3.83
C PHE A 384 8.66 1.52 -2.79
N ILE A 385 7.96 2.63 -2.63
CA ILE A 385 6.80 2.76 -1.73
C ILE A 385 5.71 3.49 -2.49
N LEU A 386 4.55 2.84 -2.66
CA LEU A 386 3.36 3.48 -3.23
C LEU A 386 2.48 3.98 -2.09
N ARG A 387 2.26 5.29 -2.07
CA ARG A 387 1.43 5.98 -1.08
C ARG A 387 0.11 6.40 -1.69
N ILE A 388 -0.95 6.26 -0.92
CA ILE A 388 -2.28 6.79 -1.21
C ILE A 388 -2.70 7.54 0.04
N GLU A 389 -3.00 8.83 -0.10
CA GLU A 389 -3.20 9.74 1.03
C GLU A 389 -2.02 9.61 2.02
N GLU A 390 -2.33 9.35 3.29
CA GLU A 390 -1.37 9.18 4.38
C GLU A 390 -1.11 7.69 4.70
N THR A 391 -1.25 6.78 3.71
CA THR A 391 -1.01 5.33 3.93
C THR A 391 -0.10 4.70 2.89
N ILE A 392 0.59 3.63 3.31
CA ILE A 392 1.45 2.80 2.46
C ILE A 392 0.60 1.68 1.84
N ALA A 393 0.22 1.87 0.58
CA ALA A 393 -0.56 0.89 -0.17
C ALA A 393 0.30 -0.28 -0.64
N PHE A 394 1.51 0.00 -1.13
CA PHE A 394 2.50 -1.01 -1.49
C PHE A 394 3.89 -0.62 -1.01
N ILE A 395 4.67 -1.64 -0.67
CA ILE A 395 6.10 -1.52 -0.44
C ILE A 395 6.80 -2.70 -1.09
N GLY A 396 7.95 -2.45 -1.69
CA GLY A 396 8.70 -3.51 -2.34
C GLY A 396 10.10 -3.09 -2.75
N ARG A 397 10.84 -4.05 -3.27
CA ARG A 397 12.15 -3.84 -3.87
C ARG A 397 12.21 -4.41 -5.27
N VAL A 398 13.04 -3.77 -6.09
CA VAL A 398 13.45 -4.28 -7.40
C VAL A 398 14.93 -4.60 -7.31
N SER A 399 15.27 -5.88 -7.36
CA SER A 399 16.64 -6.40 -7.46
C SER A 399 17.02 -6.77 -8.89
N ASP A 400 16.04 -7.15 -9.72
CA ASP A 400 16.21 -7.50 -11.13
C ASP A 400 14.95 -7.09 -11.93
N PRO A 401 14.97 -5.96 -12.65
CA PRO A 401 13.82 -5.51 -13.43
C PRO A 401 13.46 -6.40 -14.62
N SER A 402 14.30 -7.38 -14.97
CA SER A 402 14.08 -8.27 -16.12
C SER A 402 13.23 -9.51 -15.81
N GLN A 403 12.88 -9.72 -14.54
CA GLN A 403 12.11 -10.86 -14.03
C GLN A 403 10.60 -10.70 -14.15
#